data_AF-A0AAU7HBT1-F1
#
_entry.id   AF-A0AAU7HBT1-F1
#
_cell.length_a   1.000
_cell.length_b   1.000
_cell.length_c   1.000
_cell.angle_alpha   90.00
_cell.angle_beta   90.00
_cell.angle_gamma   90.00
#
_symmetry.space_group_name_H-M   'P 1'
#
loop_
_entity.id
_entity.type
_entity.pdbx_description
1 polymer ?
#
loop_
_entity_poly.entity_id
_entity_poly.type
_entity_poly.pdbx_seq_one_letter_code
_entity_poly.pdbx_strand_id
1 'polypeptide(L)'
;MNIQTSSEQNESQGTVSVSLKGIPTDQGQALKEVARARDINQSALLREMVNASMGSILHVFCLKSPLVASLDQDIAQYNGCTVLPAWSSVPQPPQFEAAYRDLLSIRTEDDLTRILLRNAQYLRMRSSQVLPPGQQFYGGTALYFALFCDVAGRDEQTIEAFWASIARFWGAWYRRQDYYQQINQLRGVMGKAPANGLSEAHAVGVYSRVAVFQDESGQKGLSQVLLTLRTENTQALPAGAFDQFELPCCNGHILVPDPGYGAPVVFLNNVLGLGFRFREGTCSMHCYTVEDVRLGATQTLTEVAESLVSNVDAPLRAYAATIPVNQR
;
A
#
# COMPACT_ATOMS: atom_id res chain seq x y z
N MET A 1 72.28 -10.20 -13.63
CA MET A 1 70.95 -10.71 -14.00
C MET A 1 69.92 -9.79 -13.37
N ASN A 2 69.35 -8.88 -14.14
CA ASN A 2 68.16 -8.12 -13.77
C ASN A 2 67.10 -8.51 -14.80
N ILE A 3 66.10 -9.28 -14.37
CA ILE A 3 64.92 -9.59 -15.16
C ILE A 3 63.82 -8.67 -14.65
N GLN A 4 63.29 -7.87 -15.59
CA GLN A 4 62.06 -7.12 -15.45
C GLN A 4 60.90 -8.07 -15.12
N THR A 5 60.08 -7.69 -14.14
CA THR A 5 58.69 -8.09 -14.04
C THR A 5 57.86 -6.82 -14.05
N SER A 6 57.40 -6.41 -15.24
CA SER A 6 56.03 -6.64 -15.71
C SER A 6 55.00 -5.92 -14.84
N SER A 7 54.74 -4.68 -15.26
CA SER A 7 53.60 -3.87 -14.87
C SER A 7 52.30 -4.57 -15.26
N GLU A 8 51.65 -5.21 -14.30
CA GLU A 8 50.21 -5.45 -14.39
C GLU A 8 49.49 -4.17 -13.96
N GLN A 9 49.12 -3.37 -14.97
CA GLN A 9 48.07 -2.38 -14.85
C GLN A 9 46.76 -3.14 -14.55
N ASN A 10 46.44 -3.30 -13.26
CA ASN A 10 45.06 -3.49 -12.86
C ASN A 10 44.33 -2.17 -13.16
N GLU A 11 43.45 -2.19 -14.15
CA GLU A 11 42.47 -1.13 -14.40
C GLU A 11 41.72 -0.82 -13.10
N SER A 12 42.10 0.28 -12.46
CA SER A 12 41.46 0.74 -11.24
C SER A 12 40.01 1.10 -11.55
N GLN A 13 39.07 0.41 -10.93
CA GLN A 13 37.76 1.01 -10.64
C GLN A 13 38.04 2.33 -9.93
N GLY A 14 37.83 3.47 -10.62
CA GLY A 14 38.29 4.78 -10.16
C GLY A 14 37.75 5.11 -8.77
N THR A 15 38.64 5.49 -7.86
CA THR A 15 38.25 5.98 -6.52
C THR A 15 38.30 7.51 -6.51
N VAL A 16 37.33 8.15 -5.86
CA VAL A 16 37.27 9.61 -5.69
C VAL A 16 37.64 9.96 -4.26
N SER A 17 38.57 10.89 -4.07
CA SER A 17 38.96 11.40 -2.75
C SER A 17 38.19 12.67 -2.43
N VAL A 18 37.49 12.70 -1.29
CA VAL A 18 36.69 13.84 -0.82
C VAL A 18 37.18 14.26 0.56
N SER A 19 37.43 15.56 0.75
CA SER A 19 37.78 16.13 2.07
C SER A 19 36.55 16.76 2.71
N LEU A 20 36.13 16.21 3.86
CA LEU A 20 35.03 16.74 4.66
C LEU A 20 35.56 17.77 5.65
N LYS A 21 34.94 18.96 5.71
CA LYS A 21 35.27 20.04 6.66
C LYS A 21 33.99 20.55 7.32
N GLY A 22 34.11 21.08 8.54
CA GLY A 22 33.00 21.72 9.25
C GLY A 22 32.01 20.78 9.93
N ILE A 23 32.39 19.52 10.18
CA ILE A 23 31.57 18.60 10.99
C ILE A 23 31.56 19.10 12.43
N PRO A 24 30.38 19.35 13.04
CA PRO A 24 30.27 19.71 14.45
C PRO A 24 30.97 18.71 15.38
N THR A 25 31.58 19.21 16.46
CA THR A 25 32.43 18.41 17.36
C THR A 25 31.68 17.23 17.98
N ASP A 26 30.42 17.42 18.36
CA ASP A 26 29.52 16.40 18.90
C ASP A 26 29.24 15.29 17.88
N GLN A 27 28.95 15.64 16.63
CA GLN A 27 28.75 14.66 15.55
C GLN A 27 30.05 13.91 15.22
N GLY A 28 31.20 14.59 15.26
CA GLY A 28 32.51 13.97 15.09
C GLY A 28 32.85 12.97 16.21
N GLN A 29 32.46 13.27 17.45
CA GLN A 29 32.60 12.35 18.59
C GLN A 29 31.68 11.14 18.45
N ALA A 30 30.40 11.35 18.10
CA ALA A 30 29.45 10.27 17.84
C ALA A 30 29.95 9.33 16.72
N LEU A 31 30.48 9.87 15.62
CA LEU A 31 31.08 9.09 14.54
C LEU A 31 32.24 8.21 15.04
N LYS A 32 33.08 8.75 15.93
CA LYS A 32 34.20 8.00 16.53
C LYS A 32 33.71 6.85 17.40
N GLU A 33 32.67 7.07 18.19
CA GLU A 33 32.10 6.05 19.07
C GLU A 33 31.46 4.90 18.28
N VAL A 34 30.69 5.22 17.23
CA VAL A 34 30.08 4.22 16.34
C VAL A 34 31.17 3.42 15.61
N ALA A 35 32.20 4.09 15.10
CA ALA A 35 33.33 3.42 14.44
C ALA A 35 34.04 2.45 15.39
N ARG A 36 34.30 2.88 16.64
CA ARG A 36 34.90 2.03 17.68
C ARG A 36 34.00 0.84 18.04
N ALA A 37 32.70 1.05 18.17
CA ALA A 37 31.75 -0.01 18.51
C ALA A 37 31.65 -1.09 17.41
N ARG A 38 31.89 -0.70 16.15
CA ARG A 38 31.88 -1.61 14.99
C ARG A 38 33.26 -2.14 14.59
N ASP A 39 34.31 -1.83 15.37
CA ASP A 39 35.70 -2.21 15.11
C ASP A 39 36.22 -1.81 13.71
N ILE A 40 35.82 -0.62 13.23
CA ILE A 40 36.27 -0.05 11.95
C ILE A 40 36.78 1.38 12.13
N ASN A 41 37.58 1.88 11.17
CA ASN A 41 38.02 3.27 11.19
C ASN A 41 36.90 4.23 10.68
N GLN A 42 36.99 5.51 11.06
CA GLN A 42 35.97 6.52 10.69
C GLN A 42 35.80 6.65 9.18
N SER A 43 36.89 6.58 8.40
CA SER A 43 36.82 6.67 6.94
C SER A 43 36.13 5.45 6.31
N ALA A 44 36.27 4.26 6.89
CA ALA A 44 35.54 3.07 6.49
C ALA A 44 34.05 3.21 6.81
N LEU A 45 33.71 3.69 8.01
CA LEU A 45 32.32 3.96 8.39
C LEU A 45 31.67 5.00 7.47
N LEU A 46 32.36 6.11 7.18
CA LEU A 46 31.86 7.14 6.26
C LEU A 46 31.67 6.58 4.85
N ARG A 47 32.61 5.77 4.35
CA ARG A 47 32.46 5.12 3.04
C ARG A 47 31.26 4.17 3.02
N GLU A 48 31.03 3.39 4.07
CA GLU A 48 29.85 2.55 4.18
C GLU A 48 28.56 3.38 4.16
N MET A 49 28.50 4.47 4.94
CA MET A 49 27.33 5.36 4.96
C MET A 49 27.07 6.03 3.61
N VAL A 50 28.14 6.51 2.95
CA VAL A 50 28.06 7.08 1.60
C VAL A 50 27.63 6.02 0.60
N ASN A 51 28.20 4.82 0.62
CA ASN A 51 27.79 3.73 -0.27
C ASN A 51 26.36 3.27 -0.02
N ALA A 52 25.90 3.24 1.23
CA ALA A 52 24.53 2.90 1.57
C ALA A 52 23.54 3.97 1.08
N SER A 53 23.90 5.26 1.16
CA SER A 53 23.05 6.36 0.67
C SER A 53 23.09 6.49 -0.86
N MET A 54 24.28 6.45 -1.45
CA MET A 54 24.51 6.71 -2.88
C MET A 54 24.46 5.45 -3.75
N GLY A 55 24.50 4.27 -3.16
CA GLY A 55 24.32 3.00 -3.87
C GLY A 55 22.88 2.76 -4.32
N SER A 56 21.94 3.58 -3.82
CA SER A 56 20.53 3.46 -4.13
C SER A 56 20.13 4.29 -5.34
N ILE A 57 19.74 3.65 -6.45
CA ILE A 57 19.27 4.38 -7.64
C ILE A 57 17.99 5.17 -7.33
N LEU A 58 17.11 4.61 -6.49
CA LEU A 58 15.84 5.23 -6.12
C LEU A 58 16.06 6.46 -5.26
N HIS A 59 16.87 6.32 -4.20
CA HIS A 59 17.14 7.43 -3.29
C HIS A 59 17.91 8.55 -4.01
N VAL A 60 18.96 8.21 -4.77
CA VAL A 60 19.74 9.20 -5.53
C VAL A 60 18.84 9.92 -6.55
N PHE A 61 17.94 9.20 -7.21
CA PHE A 61 16.98 9.82 -8.14
C PHE A 61 16.05 10.81 -7.41
N CYS A 62 15.54 10.47 -6.23
CA CYS A 62 14.74 11.39 -5.40
C CYS A 62 15.51 12.66 -5.02
N LEU A 63 16.81 12.53 -4.70
CA LEU A 63 17.63 13.68 -4.29
C LEU A 63 17.89 14.67 -5.44
N LYS A 64 18.07 14.16 -6.66
CA LYS A 64 18.58 14.97 -7.78
C LYS A 64 17.53 15.38 -8.81
N SER A 65 16.40 14.67 -8.89
CA SER A 65 15.46 14.85 -9.99
C SER A 65 14.59 16.08 -9.79
N PRO A 66 14.70 17.12 -10.65
CA PRO A 66 13.83 18.29 -10.56
C PRO A 66 12.37 17.94 -10.86
N LEU A 67 12.13 16.89 -11.65
CA LEU A 67 10.79 16.39 -11.93
C LEU A 67 10.13 15.83 -10.66
N VAL A 68 10.87 15.05 -9.87
CA VAL A 68 10.38 14.55 -8.57
C VAL A 68 10.05 15.72 -7.64
N ALA A 69 10.97 16.68 -7.50
CA ALA A 69 10.75 17.86 -6.66
C ALA A 69 9.53 18.69 -7.09
N SER A 70 9.31 18.85 -8.40
CA SER A 70 8.13 19.54 -8.93
C SER A 70 6.82 18.80 -8.62
N LEU A 71 6.81 17.47 -8.71
CA LEU A 71 5.62 16.67 -8.42
C LEU A 71 5.35 16.58 -6.92
N ASP A 72 6.38 16.57 -6.07
CA ASP A 72 6.21 16.70 -4.62
C ASP A 72 5.51 18.02 -4.27
N GLN A 73 5.87 19.12 -4.93
CA GLN A 73 5.20 20.41 -4.71
C GLN A 73 3.74 20.40 -5.20
N ASP A 74 3.42 19.75 -6.33
CA ASP A 74 2.03 19.58 -6.77
C ASP A 74 1.20 18.78 -5.76
N ILE A 75 1.75 17.67 -5.25
CA ILE A 75 1.13 16.86 -4.19
C ILE A 75 0.90 17.70 -2.93
N ALA A 76 1.91 18.46 -2.51
CA ALA A 76 1.83 19.31 -1.33
C ALA A 76 0.76 20.40 -1.48
N GLN A 77 0.71 21.06 -2.63
CA GLN A 77 -0.30 22.07 -2.92
C GLN A 77 -1.71 21.47 -2.92
N TYR A 78 -1.88 20.30 -3.53
CA TYR A 78 -3.19 19.64 -3.62
C TYR A 78 -3.73 19.18 -2.26
N ASN A 79 -2.87 18.64 -1.38
CA ASN A 79 -3.27 18.16 -0.05
C ASN A 79 -3.16 19.23 1.06
N GLY A 80 -2.64 20.43 0.76
CA GLY A 80 -2.32 21.42 1.78
C GLY A 80 -1.22 20.97 2.75
N CYS A 81 -0.24 20.22 2.24
CA CYS A 81 0.90 19.69 2.99
C CYS A 81 2.16 20.55 2.79
N THR A 82 3.21 20.28 3.59
CA THR A 82 4.54 20.90 3.42
C THR A 82 5.58 19.86 3.02
N VAL A 83 6.38 20.16 1.99
CA VAL A 83 7.50 19.32 1.57
C VAL A 83 8.75 19.65 2.40
N LEU A 84 9.29 18.66 3.09
CA LEU A 84 10.60 18.69 3.74
C LEU A 84 11.71 18.32 2.73
N PRO A 85 12.96 18.78 2.92
CA PRO A 85 14.03 18.46 2.00
C PRO A 85 14.29 16.95 1.85
N ALA A 86 14.48 16.48 0.61
CA ALA A 86 14.69 15.06 0.30
C ALA A 86 15.95 14.47 0.97
N TRP A 87 17.00 15.27 1.13
CA TRP A 87 18.25 14.85 1.80
C TRP A 87 18.09 14.56 3.29
N SER A 88 16.96 14.97 3.90
CA SER A 88 16.61 14.61 5.27
C SER A 88 15.92 13.25 5.36
N SER A 89 15.58 12.61 4.23
CA SER A 89 15.03 11.25 4.22
C SER A 89 16.15 10.22 4.38
N VAL A 90 15.88 9.17 5.15
CA VAL A 90 16.76 8.00 5.22
C VAL A 90 16.54 7.16 3.94
N PRO A 91 17.61 6.64 3.30
CA PRO A 91 17.46 5.67 2.21
C PRO A 91 16.73 4.41 2.69
N GLN A 92 15.98 3.79 1.79
CA GLN A 92 15.31 2.52 2.10
C GLN A 92 16.37 1.42 2.33
N PRO A 93 16.10 0.46 3.21
CA PRO A 93 16.93 -0.74 3.33
C PRO A 93 17.17 -1.42 1.96
N PRO A 94 18.39 -1.92 1.68
CA PRO A 94 18.76 -2.42 0.34
C PRO A 94 17.83 -3.51 -0.22
N GLN A 95 17.22 -4.33 0.64
CA GLN A 95 16.28 -5.37 0.22
C GLN A 95 15.02 -4.80 -0.44
N PHE A 96 14.53 -3.63 0.00
CA PHE A 96 13.36 -3.01 -0.61
C PHE A 96 13.69 -2.42 -1.97
N GLU A 97 14.87 -1.82 -2.11
CA GLU A 97 15.33 -1.35 -3.41
C GLU A 97 15.48 -2.50 -4.41
N ALA A 98 16.10 -3.61 -4.00
CA ALA A 98 16.19 -4.79 -4.84
C ALA A 98 14.80 -5.27 -5.27
N ALA A 99 13.85 -5.36 -4.33
CA ALA A 99 12.47 -5.72 -4.63
C ALA A 99 11.79 -4.76 -5.61
N TYR A 100 11.90 -3.44 -5.43
CA TYR A 100 11.37 -2.46 -6.39
C TYR A 100 11.98 -2.65 -7.77
N ARG A 101 13.31 -2.83 -7.83
CA ARG A 101 14.04 -2.98 -9.09
C ARG A 101 13.63 -4.22 -9.85
N ASP A 102 13.45 -5.34 -9.16
CA ASP A 102 13.11 -6.61 -9.80
C ASP A 102 11.64 -6.65 -10.20
N LEU A 103 10.72 -6.25 -9.31
CA LEU A 103 9.28 -6.25 -9.59
C LEU A 103 8.90 -5.28 -10.71
N LEU A 104 9.49 -4.09 -10.73
CA LEU A 104 9.15 -3.04 -11.70
C LEU A 104 10.11 -2.97 -12.87
N SER A 105 11.10 -3.88 -12.92
CA SER A 105 12.13 -3.95 -13.97
C SER A 105 12.93 -2.66 -14.12
N ILE A 106 13.29 -2.03 -12.99
CA ILE A 106 14.08 -0.79 -12.96
C ILE A 106 15.56 -1.16 -13.02
N ARG A 107 16.24 -0.70 -14.07
CA ARG A 107 17.69 -0.88 -14.25
C ARG A 107 18.41 0.46 -14.31
N THR A 108 17.74 1.51 -14.77
CA THR A 108 18.29 2.84 -15.06
C THR A 108 17.39 3.95 -14.53
N GLU A 109 17.90 5.18 -14.52
CA GLU A 109 17.12 6.37 -14.17
C GLU A 109 16.10 6.76 -15.25
N ASP A 110 16.34 6.35 -16.50
CA ASP A 110 15.37 6.53 -17.58
C ASP A 110 14.13 5.65 -17.35
N ASP A 111 14.29 4.47 -16.74
CA ASP A 111 13.15 3.65 -16.30
C ASP A 111 12.32 4.41 -15.24
N LEU A 112 12.99 5.03 -14.27
CA LEU A 112 12.33 5.83 -13.21
C LEU A 112 11.60 7.03 -13.79
N THR A 113 12.22 7.75 -14.71
CA THR A 113 11.62 8.89 -15.41
C THR A 113 10.38 8.44 -16.18
N ARG A 114 10.44 7.32 -16.91
CA ARG A 114 9.28 6.75 -17.63
C ARG A 114 8.15 6.35 -16.68
N ILE A 115 8.45 5.68 -15.56
CA ILE A 115 7.45 5.31 -14.56
C ILE A 115 6.78 6.56 -13.97
N LEU A 116 7.58 7.56 -13.61
CA LEU A 116 7.09 8.80 -13.01
C LEU A 116 6.15 9.56 -13.96
N LEU A 117 6.57 9.75 -15.21
CA LEU A 117 5.74 10.43 -16.22
C LEU A 117 4.46 9.65 -16.55
N ARG A 118 4.54 8.32 -16.68
CA ARG A 118 3.38 7.45 -16.95
C ARG A 118 2.32 7.57 -15.86
N ASN A 119 2.74 7.70 -14.60
CA ASN A 119 1.87 7.64 -13.44
C ASN A 119 1.56 9.01 -12.80
N ALA A 120 2.10 10.12 -13.33
CA ALA A 120 1.94 11.46 -12.77
C ALA A 120 0.46 11.84 -12.55
N GLN A 121 -0.42 11.48 -13.49
CA GLN A 121 -1.86 11.75 -13.41
C GLN A 121 -2.57 11.09 -12.22
N TYR A 122 -2.00 10.04 -11.64
CA TYR A 122 -2.58 9.31 -10.51
C TYR A 122 -2.04 9.78 -9.16
N LEU A 123 -1.05 10.67 -9.12
CA LEU A 123 -0.37 11.07 -7.89
C LEU A 123 -1.30 11.78 -6.91
N ARG A 124 -2.25 12.58 -7.39
CA ARG A 124 -3.25 13.25 -6.54
C ARG A 124 -4.24 12.27 -5.92
N MET A 125 -4.66 11.25 -6.68
CA MET A 125 -5.46 10.16 -6.10
C MET A 125 -4.64 9.42 -5.04
N ARG A 126 -3.39 9.09 -5.35
CA ARG A 126 -2.51 8.40 -4.39
C ARG A 126 -2.28 9.22 -3.13
N SER A 127 -2.07 10.53 -3.26
CA SER A 127 -1.90 11.40 -2.10
C SER A 127 -3.16 11.49 -1.25
N SER A 128 -4.36 11.56 -1.85
CA SER A 128 -5.62 11.48 -1.09
C SER A 128 -5.79 10.17 -0.32
N GLN A 129 -5.24 9.05 -0.81
CA GLN A 129 -5.33 7.76 -0.12
C GLN A 129 -4.50 7.68 1.16
N VAL A 130 -3.37 8.41 1.25
CA VAL A 130 -2.38 8.19 2.33
C VAL A 130 -1.86 9.45 3.01
N LEU A 131 -2.13 10.64 2.50
CA LEU A 131 -1.70 11.91 3.09
C LEU A 131 -2.90 12.71 3.62
N PRO A 132 -3.12 12.70 4.94
CA PRO A 132 -4.05 13.62 5.58
C PRO A 132 -3.66 15.08 5.29
N PRO A 133 -4.62 16.00 5.15
CA PRO A 133 -4.32 17.41 4.94
C PRO A 133 -3.50 18.03 6.07
N GLY A 134 -2.65 19.01 5.74
CA GLY A 134 -1.85 19.75 6.73
C GLY A 134 -0.60 19.03 7.25
N GLN A 135 -0.29 17.84 6.74
CA GLN A 135 0.88 17.06 7.16
C GLN A 135 2.17 17.54 6.49
N GLN A 136 3.31 17.08 7.04
CA GLN A 136 4.62 17.23 6.43
C GLN A 136 5.07 15.90 5.83
N PHE A 137 5.78 15.93 4.69
CA PHE A 137 6.41 14.75 4.11
C PHE A 137 7.76 15.08 3.47
N TYR A 138 8.65 14.09 3.37
CA TYR A 138 9.97 14.29 2.77
C TYR A 138 9.92 14.26 1.24
N GLY A 139 10.70 15.13 0.59
CA GLY A 139 10.91 15.10 -0.85
C GLY A 139 11.37 13.71 -1.32
N GLY A 140 10.91 13.31 -2.50
CA GLY A 140 11.01 11.95 -3.02
C GLY A 140 9.71 11.16 -2.96
N THR A 141 8.68 11.62 -2.24
CA THR A 141 7.38 10.94 -2.11
C THR A 141 6.70 10.72 -3.46
N ALA A 142 6.78 11.67 -4.39
CA ALA A 142 6.21 11.55 -5.72
C ALA A 142 6.73 10.31 -6.48
N LEU A 143 8.03 9.97 -6.32
CA LEU A 143 8.58 8.75 -6.92
C LEU A 143 7.91 7.51 -6.33
N TYR A 144 7.86 7.39 -5.01
CA TYR A 144 7.27 6.22 -4.36
C TYR A 144 5.77 6.07 -4.65
N PHE A 145 5.05 7.19 -4.75
CA PHE A 145 3.66 7.18 -5.19
C PHE A 145 3.53 6.71 -6.64
N ALA A 146 4.41 7.16 -7.54
CA ALA A 146 4.43 6.69 -8.92
C ALA A 146 4.76 5.19 -9.02
N LEU A 147 5.69 4.68 -8.21
CA LEU A 147 6.00 3.24 -8.14
C LEU A 147 4.78 2.43 -7.70
N PHE A 148 4.05 2.89 -6.67
CA PHE A 148 2.81 2.24 -6.25
C PHE A 148 1.71 2.28 -7.33
N CYS A 149 1.54 3.41 -8.00
CA CYS A 149 0.62 3.53 -9.13
C CYS A 149 1.02 2.58 -10.27
N ASP A 150 2.33 2.40 -10.50
CA ASP A 150 2.83 1.45 -11.49
C ASP A 150 2.40 0.02 -11.16
N VAL A 151 2.55 -0.39 -9.89
CA VAL A 151 2.12 -1.70 -9.38
C VAL A 151 0.63 -1.91 -9.62
N ALA A 152 -0.21 -0.91 -9.35
CA ALA A 152 -1.65 -1.02 -9.60
C ALA A 152 -1.97 -1.35 -11.08
N GLY A 153 -1.13 -0.89 -12.01
CA GLY A 153 -1.25 -1.18 -13.43
C GLY A 153 -0.81 -2.60 -13.86
N ARG A 154 -0.12 -3.35 -13.00
CA ARG A 154 0.45 -4.68 -13.30
C ARG A 154 -0.58 -5.81 -13.17
N ASP A 155 -0.12 -7.02 -13.45
CA ASP A 155 -0.84 -8.26 -13.20
C ASP A 155 -0.93 -8.57 -11.70
N GLU A 156 -1.81 -9.49 -11.35
CA GLU A 156 -2.13 -9.86 -9.97
C GLU A 156 -0.95 -10.50 -9.22
N GLN A 157 -0.10 -11.27 -9.92
CA GLN A 157 1.08 -11.87 -9.32
C GLN A 157 2.09 -10.79 -8.90
N THR A 158 2.29 -9.76 -9.72
CA THR A 158 3.15 -8.62 -9.39
C THR A 158 2.58 -7.80 -8.24
N ILE A 159 1.27 -7.56 -8.22
CA ILE A 159 0.57 -6.86 -7.12
C ILE A 159 0.76 -7.62 -5.80
N GLU A 160 0.60 -8.94 -5.80
CA GLU A 160 0.81 -9.75 -4.61
C GLU A 160 2.28 -9.80 -4.18
N ALA A 161 3.21 -9.94 -5.12
CA ALA A 161 4.63 -9.95 -4.81
C ALA A 161 5.09 -8.61 -4.20
N PHE A 162 4.51 -7.50 -4.64
CA PHE A 162 4.73 -6.18 -4.04
C PHE A 162 4.22 -6.10 -2.60
N TRP A 163 3.05 -6.66 -2.32
CA TRP A 163 2.56 -6.80 -0.94
C TRP A 163 3.56 -7.57 -0.06
N ALA A 164 3.94 -8.77 -0.51
CA ALA A 164 4.77 -9.69 0.25
C ALA A 164 6.21 -9.19 0.49
N SER A 165 6.76 -8.40 -0.42
CA SER A 165 8.17 -7.95 -0.35
C SER A 165 8.35 -6.51 0.12
N ILE A 166 7.33 -5.66 -0.03
CA ILE A 166 7.45 -4.22 0.22
C ILE A 166 6.31 -3.72 1.11
N ALA A 167 5.06 -3.78 0.64
CA ALA A 167 3.98 -3.01 1.25
C ALA A 167 3.58 -3.47 2.65
N ARG A 168 3.66 -4.79 2.94
CA ARG A 168 3.38 -5.32 4.29
C ARG A 168 4.30 -4.78 5.38
N PHE A 169 5.44 -4.19 5.00
CA PHE A 169 6.42 -3.62 5.92
C PHE A 169 6.28 -2.11 6.12
N TRP A 170 5.28 -1.46 5.51
CA TRP A 170 5.05 -0.02 5.67
C TRP A 170 4.50 0.38 7.04
N GLY A 171 4.04 -0.59 7.83
CA GLY A 171 3.68 -0.41 9.22
C GLY A 171 2.69 -1.46 9.69
N ALA A 172 2.68 -1.76 10.98
CA ALA A 172 1.75 -2.74 11.57
C ALA A 172 0.28 -2.36 11.40
N TRP A 173 -0.01 -1.09 11.13
CA TRP A 173 -1.36 -0.57 10.88
C TRP A 173 -1.79 -0.69 9.41
N TYR A 174 -0.87 -0.94 8.47
CA TYR A 174 -1.19 -1.02 7.05
C TYR A 174 -1.54 -2.46 6.69
N ARG A 175 -2.84 -2.74 6.53
CA ARG A 175 -3.35 -4.10 6.39
C ARG A 175 -3.52 -4.48 4.92
N ARG A 176 -3.58 -5.77 4.65
CA ARG A 176 -3.69 -6.32 3.30
C ARG A 176 -4.95 -5.84 2.59
N GLN A 177 -6.07 -5.77 3.31
CA GLN A 177 -7.31 -5.21 2.78
C GLN A 177 -7.16 -3.72 2.38
N ASP A 178 -6.43 -2.91 3.15
CA ASP A 178 -6.23 -1.49 2.87
C ASP A 178 -5.34 -1.33 1.61
N TYR A 179 -4.34 -2.20 1.45
CA TYR A 179 -3.52 -2.30 0.25
C TYR A 179 -4.36 -2.63 -1.00
N TYR A 180 -5.13 -3.71 -0.97
CA TYR A 180 -5.96 -4.12 -2.11
C TYR A 180 -7.08 -3.11 -2.41
N GLN A 181 -7.64 -2.46 -1.39
CA GLN A 181 -8.56 -1.33 -1.57
C GLN A 181 -7.90 -0.22 -2.40
N GLN A 182 -6.72 0.25 -1.97
CA GLN A 182 -6.02 1.36 -2.63
C GLN A 182 -5.56 1.00 -4.06
N ILE A 183 -5.09 -0.24 -4.26
CA ILE A 183 -4.78 -0.78 -5.59
C ILE A 183 -6.03 -0.79 -6.47
N ASN A 184 -7.17 -1.26 -5.95
CA ASN A 184 -8.39 -1.39 -6.74
C ASN A 184 -9.05 -0.04 -7.07
N GLN A 185 -8.92 0.97 -6.21
CA GLN A 185 -9.31 2.34 -6.54
C GLN A 185 -8.51 2.87 -7.74
N LEU A 186 -7.18 2.65 -7.75
CA LEU A 186 -6.31 3.02 -8.88
C LEU A 186 -6.65 2.22 -10.14
N ARG A 187 -6.89 0.91 -10.03
CA ARG A 187 -7.28 0.07 -11.17
C ARG A 187 -8.60 0.49 -11.77
N GLY A 188 -9.56 0.92 -10.95
CA GLY A 188 -10.83 1.48 -11.41
C GLY A 188 -10.63 2.68 -12.33
N VAL A 189 -9.82 3.67 -11.93
CA VAL A 189 -9.53 4.84 -12.79
C VAL A 189 -8.67 4.50 -14.00
N MET A 190 -7.87 3.43 -13.93
CA MET A 190 -7.10 2.90 -15.06
C MET A 190 -7.93 2.03 -16.03
N GLY A 191 -9.22 1.77 -15.74
CA GLY A 191 -10.06 0.87 -16.52
C GLY A 191 -9.62 -0.60 -16.46
N LYS A 192 -8.97 -1.02 -15.38
CA LYS A 192 -8.52 -2.40 -15.16
C LYS A 192 -9.49 -3.14 -14.24
N ALA A 193 -9.64 -4.44 -14.50
CA ALA A 193 -10.39 -5.32 -13.61
C ALA A 193 -9.76 -5.30 -12.20
N PRO A 194 -10.56 -5.38 -11.13
CA PRO A 194 -10.06 -5.47 -9.76
C PRO A 194 -9.07 -6.64 -9.59
N ALA A 195 -8.04 -6.43 -8.77
CA ALA A 195 -7.23 -7.51 -8.25
C ALA A 195 -7.92 -8.09 -7.00
N ASN A 196 -8.12 -9.40 -6.97
CA ASN A 196 -8.70 -10.13 -5.85
C ASN A 196 -7.62 -10.57 -4.86
N GLY A 197 -6.36 -10.58 -5.30
CA GLY A 197 -5.22 -11.09 -4.55
C GLY A 197 -5.30 -12.59 -4.36
N LEU A 198 -4.44 -13.12 -3.50
CA LEU A 198 -4.62 -14.48 -2.96
C LEU A 198 -5.69 -14.47 -1.85
N SER A 199 -6.88 -13.92 -2.13
CA SER A 199 -8.03 -14.00 -1.24
C SER A 199 -8.44 -15.47 -1.06
N GLU A 200 -8.75 -15.87 0.17
CA GLU A 200 -9.22 -17.23 0.49
C GLU A 200 -10.64 -17.47 -0.05
N ALA A 201 -11.45 -16.41 -0.08
CA ALA A 201 -12.78 -16.44 -0.67
C ALA A 201 -13.11 -15.09 -1.29
N HIS A 202 -13.93 -15.12 -2.34
CA HIS A 202 -14.47 -13.91 -2.96
C HIS A 202 -15.89 -14.19 -3.46
N ALA A 203 -16.71 -13.15 -3.48
CA ALA A 203 -18.04 -13.19 -4.06
C ALA A 203 -18.32 -11.88 -4.78
N VAL A 204 -19.02 -11.95 -5.92
CA VAL A 204 -19.38 -10.79 -6.72
C VAL A 204 -20.88 -10.76 -6.91
N GLY A 205 -21.50 -9.68 -6.48
CA GLY A 205 -22.90 -9.36 -6.72
C GLY A 205 -23.06 -8.33 -7.83
N VAL A 206 -24.30 -7.86 -7.93
CA VAL A 206 -24.71 -6.76 -8.79
C VAL A 206 -24.15 -5.44 -8.27
N TYR A 207 -24.32 -5.14 -6.98
CA TYR A 207 -23.96 -3.84 -6.41
C TYR A 207 -22.68 -3.87 -5.60
N SER A 208 -22.27 -5.05 -5.15
CA SER A 208 -21.15 -5.22 -4.25
C SER A 208 -20.26 -6.38 -4.66
N ARG A 209 -19.03 -6.38 -4.14
CA ARG A 209 -18.14 -7.54 -4.14
C ARG A 209 -17.50 -7.66 -2.76
N VAL A 210 -17.17 -8.88 -2.39
CA VAL A 210 -16.49 -9.24 -1.15
C VAL A 210 -15.21 -9.96 -1.49
N ALA A 211 -14.11 -9.62 -0.81
CA ALA A 211 -12.89 -10.41 -0.76
C ALA A 211 -12.52 -10.70 0.70
N VAL A 212 -12.23 -11.96 1.00
CA VAL A 212 -11.81 -12.44 2.32
C VAL A 212 -10.34 -12.83 2.24
N PHE A 213 -9.51 -12.21 3.07
CA PHE A 213 -8.07 -12.42 3.14
C PHE A 213 -7.72 -13.09 4.46
N GLN A 214 -6.74 -14.00 4.42
CA GLN A 214 -6.14 -14.48 5.65
C GLN A 214 -5.46 -13.31 6.39
N ASP A 215 -5.59 -13.28 7.72
CA ASP A 215 -4.86 -12.31 8.52
C ASP A 215 -3.35 -12.60 8.55
N GLU A 216 -2.55 -11.53 8.56
CA GLU A 216 -1.07 -11.60 8.52
C GLU A 216 -0.47 -12.20 9.81
N SER A 217 -1.21 -12.20 10.93
CA SER A 217 -0.71 -12.77 12.19
C SER A 217 -0.58 -14.30 12.15
N GLY A 218 -1.19 -14.95 11.14
CA GLY A 218 -1.29 -16.41 11.09
C GLY A 218 -2.19 -17.00 12.18
N GLN A 219 -2.95 -16.17 12.90
CA GLN A 219 -3.90 -16.63 13.88
C GLN A 219 -5.00 -17.43 13.20
N LYS A 220 -5.09 -18.72 13.53
CA LYS A 220 -6.13 -19.59 13.00
C LYS A 220 -7.51 -19.02 13.33
N GLY A 221 -8.35 -18.87 12.30
CA GLY A 221 -9.72 -18.39 12.44
C GLY A 221 -9.87 -16.86 12.46
N LEU A 222 -8.84 -16.09 12.11
CA LEU A 222 -8.96 -14.66 11.87
C LEU A 222 -8.76 -14.35 10.39
N SER A 223 -9.78 -13.72 9.78
CA SER A 223 -9.74 -13.26 8.39
C SER A 223 -10.12 -11.77 8.30
N GLN A 224 -9.54 -11.07 7.35
CA GLN A 224 -9.86 -9.68 6.99
C GLN A 224 -10.83 -9.69 5.81
N VAL A 225 -11.86 -8.84 5.84
CA VAL A 225 -12.90 -8.81 4.82
C VAL A 225 -13.03 -7.39 4.26
N LEU A 226 -12.89 -7.29 2.94
CA LEU A 226 -13.11 -6.06 2.19
C LEU A 226 -14.40 -6.17 1.36
N LEU A 227 -15.37 -5.32 1.67
CA LEU A 227 -16.53 -5.08 0.84
C LEU A 227 -16.27 -3.87 -0.04
N THR A 228 -16.61 -3.96 -1.31
CA THR A 228 -16.49 -2.86 -2.27
C THR A 228 -17.77 -2.72 -3.08
N LEU A 229 -18.30 -1.50 -3.19
CA LEU A 229 -19.39 -1.18 -4.09
C LEU A 229 -18.90 -1.17 -5.54
N ARG A 230 -19.72 -1.70 -6.43
CA ARG A 230 -19.50 -1.68 -7.88
C ARG A 230 -20.02 -0.36 -8.42
N THR A 231 -19.12 0.61 -8.59
CA THR A 231 -19.44 1.99 -8.98
C THR A 231 -20.33 2.05 -10.22
N GLU A 232 -20.11 1.14 -11.19
CA GLU A 232 -20.90 1.02 -12.41
C GLU A 232 -22.40 0.79 -12.18
N ASN A 233 -22.77 0.21 -11.03
CA ASN A 233 -24.14 -0.11 -10.66
C ASN A 233 -24.64 0.71 -9.47
N THR A 234 -23.77 1.43 -8.76
CA THR A 234 -24.14 2.20 -7.56
C THR A 234 -24.15 3.72 -7.75
N GLN A 235 -23.56 4.24 -8.83
CA GLN A 235 -23.43 5.69 -9.06
C GLN A 235 -24.78 6.45 -9.08
N ALA A 236 -25.84 5.80 -9.56
CA ALA A 236 -27.16 6.41 -9.69
C ALA A 236 -28.05 6.23 -8.45
N LEU A 237 -27.57 5.54 -7.41
CA LEU A 237 -28.35 5.30 -6.18
C LEU A 237 -28.36 6.55 -5.28
N PRO A 238 -29.42 6.75 -4.48
CA PRO A 238 -29.58 7.95 -3.67
C PRO A 238 -28.51 8.06 -2.57
N ALA A 239 -28.20 9.30 -2.20
CA ALA A 239 -27.38 9.58 -1.04
C ALA A 239 -28.00 8.93 0.22
N GLY A 240 -27.19 8.21 0.98
CA GLY A 240 -27.63 7.47 2.17
C GLY A 240 -28.04 6.02 1.93
N ALA A 241 -28.15 5.57 0.67
CA ALA A 241 -28.43 4.16 0.35
C ALA A 241 -27.36 3.18 0.90
N PHE A 242 -26.21 3.69 1.32
CA PHE A 242 -25.08 2.90 1.80
C PHE A 242 -24.70 3.14 3.27
N ASP A 243 -25.54 3.89 3.99
CA ASP A 243 -25.23 4.34 5.35
C ASP A 243 -25.50 3.27 6.42
N GLN A 244 -26.26 2.23 6.07
CA GLN A 244 -26.71 1.23 7.03
C GLN A 244 -27.08 -0.10 6.35
N PHE A 245 -26.39 -1.16 6.74
CA PHE A 245 -26.69 -2.56 6.40
C PHE A 245 -26.62 -3.42 7.66
N GLU A 246 -27.42 -4.48 7.71
CA GLU A 246 -27.38 -5.48 8.79
C GLU A 246 -26.23 -6.45 8.59
N LEU A 247 -25.61 -6.94 9.67
CA LEU A 247 -24.66 -8.04 9.54
C LEU A 247 -25.42 -9.34 9.22
N PRO A 248 -25.02 -10.11 8.19
CA PRO A 248 -25.64 -11.40 7.93
C PRO A 248 -25.34 -12.37 9.07
N CYS A 249 -26.30 -13.26 9.36
CA CYS A 249 -26.06 -14.36 10.28
C CYS A 249 -25.20 -15.41 9.56
N CYS A 250 -23.92 -15.48 9.94
CA CYS A 250 -22.97 -16.45 9.41
C CYS A 250 -22.65 -17.49 10.48
N ASN A 251 -23.13 -18.72 10.33
CA ASN A 251 -22.98 -19.75 11.34
C ASN A 251 -21.52 -20.12 11.57
N GLY A 252 -21.08 -20.05 12.83
CA GLY A 252 -19.68 -20.26 13.21
C GLY A 252 -18.75 -19.10 12.87
N HIS A 253 -19.28 -17.92 12.49
CA HIS A 253 -18.49 -16.73 12.20
C HIS A 253 -19.03 -15.50 12.93
N ILE A 254 -18.12 -14.67 13.44
CA ILE A 254 -18.43 -13.37 14.02
C ILE A 254 -17.84 -12.30 13.11
N LEU A 255 -18.70 -11.46 12.54
CA LEU A 255 -18.32 -10.33 11.71
C LEU A 255 -18.28 -9.05 12.55
N VAL A 256 -17.18 -8.31 12.49
CA VAL A 256 -16.98 -7.07 13.24
C VAL A 256 -16.46 -5.98 12.31
N PRO A 257 -17.28 -4.97 11.97
CA PRO A 257 -16.83 -3.82 11.20
C PRO A 257 -15.68 -3.09 11.87
N ASP A 258 -14.71 -2.66 11.07
CA ASP A 258 -13.59 -1.88 11.55
C ASP A 258 -14.05 -0.50 12.08
N PRO A 259 -13.25 0.15 12.94
CA PRO A 259 -13.54 1.50 13.40
C PRO A 259 -13.90 2.46 12.25
N GLY A 260 -15.04 3.12 12.36
CA GLY A 260 -15.60 4.01 11.33
C GLY A 260 -16.59 3.35 10.37
N TYR A 261 -16.54 2.03 10.19
CA TYR A 261 -17.44 1.28 9.31
C TYR A 261 -18.67 0.71 10.02
N GLY A 262 -18.68 0.68 11.36
CA GLY A 262 -19.86 0.28 12.14
C GLY A 262 -21.03 1.26 11.97
N ALA A 263 -22.25 0.73 11.93
CA ALA A 263 -23.49 1.51 11.94
C ALA A 263 -24.46 0.96 12.99
N PRO A 264 -25.12 1.80 13.81
CA PRO A 264 -26.20 1.30 14.65
C PRO A 264 -27.36 0.87 13.75
N VAL A 265 -27.98 -0.28 14.03
CA VAL A 265 -29.20 -0.74 13.35
C VAL A 265 -30.28 -0.98 14.37
N VAL A 266 -31.52 -0.62 14.05
CA VAL A 266 -32.68 -0.94 14.88
C VAL A 266 -33.45 -2.05 14.19
N PHE A 267 -33.46 -3.23 14.79
CA PHE A 267 -34.20 -4.38 14.26
C PHE A 267 -35.71 -4.22 14.46
N LEU A 268 -36.50 -5.02 13.73
CA LEU A 268 -37.98 -5.00 13.80
C LEU A 268 -38.55 -5.23 15.21
N ASN A 269 -37.78 -5.87 16.10
CA ASN A 269 -38.14 -6.08 17.51
C ASN A 269 -37.72 -4.92 18.44
N ASN A 270 -37.37 -3.75 17.88
CA ASN A 270 -36.84 -2.58 18.58
C ASN A 270 -35.54 -2.81 19.36
N VAL A 271 -34.78 -3.85 19.01
CA VAL A 271 -33.45 -4.10 19.58
C VAL A 271 -32.41 -3.31 18.79
N LEU A 272 -31.54 -2.59 19.51
CA LEU A 272 -30.37 -1.95 18.93
C LEU A 272 -29.28 -2.99 18.66
N GLY A 273 -28.80 -3.02 17.43
CA GLY A 273 -27.75 -3.90 16.95
C GLY A 273 -26.59 -3.16 16.29
N LEU A 274 -25.58 -3.94 15.94
CA LEU A 274 -24.46 -3.51 15.11
C LEU A 274 -24.69 -3.96 13.67
N GLY A 275 -24.66 -3.00 12.76
CA GLY A 275 -24.54 -3.19 11.33
C GLY A 275 -23.27 -2.55 10.80
N PHE A 276 -23.21 -2.36 9.50
CA PHE A 276 -22.09 -1.74 8.83
C PHE A 276 -22.54 -0.69 7.81
N ARG A 277 -21.60 0.11 7.33
CA ARG A 277 -21.81 1.13 6.30
C ARG A 277 -20.63 1.20 5.36
N PHE A 278 -20.85 1.75 4.17
CA PHE A 278 -19.76 2.05 3.25
C PHE A 278 -19.25 3.46 3.46
N ARG A 279 -17.93 3.63 3.38
CA ARG A 279 -17.28 4.93 3.24
C ARG A 279 -16.48 4.91 1.96
N GLU A 280 -16.69 5.92 1.12
CA GLU A 280 -15.98 6.06 -0.16
C GLU A 280 -16.06 4.78 -1.03
N GLY A 281 -17.20 4.09 -0.97
CA GLY A 281 -17.45 2.88 -1.75
C GLY A 281 -16.87 1.59 -1.16
N THR A 282 -16.30 1.60 0.04
CA THR A 282 -15.78 0.37 0.69
C THR A 282 -16.26 0.21 2.12
N CYS A 283 -16.23 -1.02 2.62
CA CYS A 283 -16.40 -1.35 4.03
C CYS A 283 -15.41 -2.44 4.44
N SER A 284 -14.65 -2.18 5.50
CA SER A 284 -13.66 -3.12 6.03
C SER A 284 -14.15 -3.73 7.34
N MET A 285 -13.90 -5.03 7.53
CA MET A 285 -14.31 -5.76 8.74
C MET A 285 -13.41 -6.97 9.01
N HIS A 286 -13.45 -7.48 10.24
CA HIS A 286 -12.83 -8.75 10.61
C HIS A 286 -13.89 -9.85 10.66
N CYS A 287 -13.50 -11.06 10.28
CA CYS A 287 -14.27 -12.28 10.42
C CYS A 287 -13.52 -13.23 11.36
N TYR A 288 -14.17 -13.61 12.45
CA TYR A 288 -13.64 -14.57 13.42
C TYR A 288 -14.38 -15.90 13.29
N THR A 289 -13.67 -16.93 12.86
CA THR A 289 -14.18 -18.30 12.79
C THR A 289 -14.14 -18.93 14.19
N VAL A 290 -15.29 -19.40 14.65
CA VAL A 290 -15.46 -20.08 15.93
C VAL A 290 -15.87 -21.54 15.68
N GLU A 291 -15.01 -22.46 16.10
CA GLU A 291 -15.30 -23.90 16.08
C GLU A 291 -15.93 -24.32 17.42
N ASP A 292 -17.24 -24.58 17.44
CA ASP A 292 -17.95 -25.10 18.62
C ASP A 292 -19.08 -26.06 18.20
N VAL A 293 -19.12 -27.25 18.79
CA VAL A 293 -20.09 -28.31 18.47
C VAL A 293 -21.54 -27.84 18.62
N ARG A 294 -21.81 -26.89 19.52
CA ARG A 294 -23.16 -26.34 19.78
C ARG A 294 -23.67 -25.46 18.64
N LEU A 295 -22.77 -24.93 17.81
CA LEU A 295 -23.12 -24.08 16.67
C LEU A 295 -23.53 -24.92 15.44
N GLY A 296 -23.31 -26.24 15.45
CA GLY A 296 -23.52 -27.08 14.28
C GLY A 296 -22.42 -26.90 13.24
N ALA A 297 -22.74 -27.09 11.97
CA ALA A 297 -21.76 -26.97 10.89
C ALA A 297 -21.36 -25.51 10.64
N THR A 298 -20.09 -25.19 10.87
CA THR A 298 -19.51 -23.88 10.53
C THR A 298 -19.54 -23.67 9.02
N GLN A 299 -20.04 -22.51 8.59
CA GLN A 299 -20.03 -22.14 7.17
C GLN A 299 -18.59 -21.96 6.67
N THR A 300 -18.38 -22.13 5.37
CA THR A 300 -17.12 -21.81 4.70
C THR A 300 -16.97 -20.31 4.50
N LEU A 301 -15.72 -19.83 4.30
CA LEU A 301 -15.49 -18.41 3.99
C LEU A 301 -16.15 -17.98 2.67
N THR A 302 -16.34 -18.91 1.73
CA THR A 302 -17.11 -18.67 0.50
C THR A 302 -18.57 -18.39 0.80
N GLU A 303 -19.22 -19.20 1.64
CA GLU A 303 -20.61 -18.97 2.06
C GLU A 303 -20.77 -17.65 2.86
N VAL A 304 -19.76 -17.29 3.65
CA VAL A 304 -19.70 -15.98 4.32
C VAL A 304 -19.64 -14.84 3.29
N ALA A 305 -18.77 -14.95 2.29
CA ALA A 305 -18.64 -13.93 1.24
C ALA A 305 -19.94 -13.77 0.43
N GLU A 306 -20.59 -14.88 0.07
CA GLU A 306 -21.89 -14.87 -0.62
C GLU A 306 -23.00 -14.26 0.24
N SER A 307 -23.01 -14.56 1.54
CA SER A 307 -23.99 -14.01 2.48
C SER A 307 -23.84 -12.49 2.63
N LEU A 308 -22.60 -11.99 2.67
CA LEU A 308 -22.30 -10.56 2.69
C LEU A 308 -22.75 -9.84 1.42
N VAL A 309 -22.45 -10.41 0.25
CA VAL A 309 -22.92 -9.87 -1.04
C VAL A 309 -24.44 -9.83 -1.07
N SER A 310 -25.10 -10.93 -0.70
CA SER A 310 -26.57 -11.02 -0.70
C SER A 310 -27.21 -9.99 0.24
N ASN A 311 -26.60 -9.75 1.41
CA ASN A 311 -27.08 -8.79 2.40
C ASN A 311 -26.98 -7.34 1.89
N VAL A 312 -25.95 -6.99 1.12
CA VAL A 312 -25.85 -5.67 0.49
C VAL A 312 -26.78 -5.55 -0.71
N ASP A 313 -26.80 -6.57 -1.57
CA ASP A 313 -27.51 -6.52 -2.84
C ASP A 313 -29.03 -6.58 -2.68
N ALA A 314 -29.55 -7.36 -1.72
CA ALA A 314 -31.00 -7.54 -1.58
C ALA A 314 -31.74 -6.24 -1.24
N PRO A 315 -31.31 -5.41 -0.26
CA PRO A 315 -31.89 -4.09 -0.03
C PRO A 315 -31.73 -3.15 -1.22
N LEU A 316 -30.59 -3.22 -1.91
CA LEU A 316 -30.31 -2.33 -3.04
C LEU A 316 -31.09 -2.68 -4.31
N ARG A 317 -31.54 -3.94 -4.47
CA ARG A 317 -32.43 -4.35 -5.58
C ARG A 317 -33.74 -3.58 -5.61
N ALA A 318 -34.22 -3.04 -4.49
CA ALA A 318 -35.41 -2.18 -4.49
C ALA A 318 -35.22 -0.94 -5.39
N TYR A 319 -33.98 -0.47 -5.57
CA TYR A 319 -33.65 0.64 -6.47
C TYR A 319 -33.46 0.20 -7.93
N ALA A 320 -33.29 -1.11 -8.21
CA ALA A 320 -33.16 -1.64 -9.57
C ALA A 320 -34.45 -1.48 -10.41
N ALA A 321 -35.60 -1.29 -9.76
CA ALA A 321 -36.88 -1.09 -10.45
C ALA A 321 -36.95 0.26 -11.22
N THR A 322 -35.99 1.16 -11.00
CA THR A 322 -36.01 2.52 -11.57
C THR A 322 -34.74 2.92 -12.33
N ILE A 323 -33.69 2.09 -12.34
CA ILE A 323 -32.36 2.44 -12.90
C ILE A 323 -31.76 1.23 -13.65
N PRO A 324 -31.23 1.40 -14.89
CA PRO A 324 -30.61 0.30 -15.64
C PRO A 324 -29.34 -0.22 -14.96
N VAL A 325 -29.20 -1.54 -14.90
CA VAL A 325 -28.10 -2.27 -14.24
C VAL A 325 -27.26 -3.02 -15.28
N ASN A 326 -25.93 -2.93 -15.21
CA ASN A 326 -25.04 -3.74 -16.04
C ASN A 326 -24.77 -5.10 -15.36
N GLN A 327 -25.15 -6.20 -16.02
CA GLN A 327 -24.99 -7.58 -15.54
C GLN A 327 -23.67 -8.24 -15.94
N ARG A 328 -22.63 -7.47 -16.29
CA ARG A 328 -21.32 -8.03 -16.69
C ARG A 328 -20.39 -8.21 -15.49
#